data_AF-A0A819BFX3-F1
#
_entry.id   AF-A0A819BFX3-F1
#
_cell.length_a   1.000
_cell.length_b   1.000
_cell.length_c   1.000
_cell.angle_alpha   90.00
_cell.angle_beta   90.00
_cell.angle_gamma   90.00
#
_symmetry.space_group_name_H-M   'P 1'
#
loop_
_entity.id
_entity.type
_entity.pdbx_description
1 polymer ?
#
loop_
_entity_poly.entity_id
_entity_poly.type
_entity_poly.pdbx_seq_one_letter_code
_entity_poly.pdbx_strand_id
1 'polypeptide(L)'
;MRSNSTTKTKLIYLPSSMINSLLQFYHNDPLSGHFGVRRTYLKIKNKFWWPKMKQSISKYIQSCLPCQQYNINRSKKPGQLYPIPVPEGPFQLIGIDYCGPFKKTPRGNLYVLCITDYFTRWVTAIALPDCSAQTTAQALFQEYICRYGVPKSILSDQGTHFKNQLMEAMAKLIGYNHIFSSVYHPQTNGMVERFNATFVPQIAKLQDRENNNWDEFLLPVVFAYNTGIHATTGYSPFQLQYGRDPRLPTDEPSTSFTFNKPQDYYEQLKKNLLILQRQTRDNVNSRQQRYKHRYDKQRADPHYEINDLVLIKIHGTKTKLDSKYSITPKVIIKKQHPIYWVKDEDTQVEPRVHVNDIRPIFISKTI
;
A
#
# COMPACT_ATOMS: atom_id res chain seq x y z
N MET A 1 -52.75 18.43 -37.44
CA MET A 1 -53.34 17.88 -36.20
C MET A 1 -52.53 16.67 -35.75
N ARG A 2 -51.66 16.81 -34.75
CA ARG A 2 -50.99 15.65 -34.10
C ARG A 2 -51.84 15.25 -32.90
N SER A 3 -52.53 14.13 -33.00
CA SER A 3 -53.32 13.56 -31.91
C SER A 3 -52.38 13.05 -30.81
N ASN A 4 -52.23 13.85 -29.74
CA ASN A 4 -51.63 13.38 -28.48
C ASN A 4 -52.63 12.49 -27.74
N SER A 5 -52.81 11.26 -28.23
CA SER A 5 -53.41 10.18 -27.47
C SER A 5 -52.38 9.71 -26.44
N THR A 6 -52.39 10.30 -25.24
CA THR A 6 -51.74 9.71 -24.07
C THR A 6 -52.58 8.54 -23.59
N THR A 7 -52.34 7.36 -24.18
CA THR A 7 -52.91 6.10 -23.69
C THR A 7 -52.43 5.87 -22.26
N LYS A 8 -53.33 6.06 -21.28
CA LYS A 8 -53.07 5.76 -19.87
C LYS A 8 -52.86 4.25 -19.72
N THR A 9 -51.61 3.81 -19.61
CA THR A 9 -51.29 2.42 -19.34
C THR A 9 -51.72 2.08 -17.91
N LYS A 10 -52.63 1.12 -17.75
CA LYS A 10 -52.99 0.57 -16.43
C LYS A 10 -51.85 -0.33 -15.95
N LEU A 11 -51.37 -0.10 -14.73
CA LEU A 11 -50.32 -0.90 -14.09
C LEU A 11 -50.92 -1.73 -12.96
N ILE A 12 -50.36 -2.91 -12.71
CA ILE A 12 -50.78 -3.76 -11.59
C ILE A 12 -50.16 -3.20 -10.30
N TYR A 13 -51.01 -2.84 -9.33
CA TYR A 13 -50.55 -2.49 -7.99
C TYR A 13 -50.04 -3.76 -7.29
N LEU A 14 -48.82 -3.70 -6.75
CA LEU A 14 -48.23 -4.83 -6.04
C LEU A 14 -48.27 -4.60 -4.51
N PRO A 15 -48.93 -5.48 -3.73
CA PRO A 15 -48.86 -5.45 -2.27
C PRO A 15 -47.45 -5.66 -1.74
N SER A 16 -47.13 -5.08 -0.58
CA SER A 16 -45.79 -5.11 0.01
C SER A 16 -45.22 -6.53 0.18
N SER A 17 -46.06 -7.49 0.56
CA SER A 17 -45.69 -8.89 0.76
C SER A 17 -45.16 -9.58 -0.50
N MET A 18 -45.57 -9.14 -1.68
CA MET A 18 -45.18 -9.75 -2.96
C MET A 18 -43.96 -9.10 -3.60
N ILE A 19 -43.51 -7.94 -3.09
CA ILE A 19 -42.40 -7.18 -3.67
C ILE A 19 -41.12 -8.03 -3.67
N ASN A 20 -40.79 -8.71 -2.58
CA ASN A 20 -39.55 -9.49 -2.50
C ASN A 20 -39.55 -10.66 -3.48
N SER A 21 -40.64 -11.41 -3.60
CA SER A 21 -40.77 -12.51 -4.57
C SER A 21 -40.65 -12.01 -6.01
N LEU A 22 -41.26 -10.86 -6.31
CA LEU A 22 -41.12 -10.24 -7.63
C LEU A 22 -39.67 -9.83 -7.90
N LEU A 23 -38.99 -9.20 -6.94
CA LEU A 23 -37.60 -8.77 -7.10
C LEU A 23 -36.66 -9.97 -7.23
N GLN A 24 -36.92 -11.06 -6.52
CA GLN A 24 -36.19 -12.32 -6.67
C GLN A 24 -36.29 -12.84 -8.11
N PHE A 25 -37.49 -12.86 -8.70
CA PHE A 25 -37.66 -13.25 -10.09
C PHE A 25 -36.99 -12.29 -11.08
N TYR A 26 -37.14 -10.98 -10.90
CA TYR A 26 -36.62 -9.97 -11.84
C TYR A 26 -35.13 -9.61 -11.65
N HIS A 27 -34.45 -10.20 -10.66
CA HIS A 27 -33.03 -9.98 -10.40
C HIS A 27 -32.23 -11.29 -10.28
N ASN A 28 -32.65 -12.25 -9.47
CA ASN A 28 -31.89 -13.47 -9.16
C ASN A 28 -32.08 -14.58 -10.20
N ASP A 29 -33.22 -14.61 -10.89
CA ASP A 29 -33.50 -15.65 -11.89
C ASP A 29 -32.41 -15.67 -12.99
N PRO A 30 -32.01 -16.84 -13.51
CA PRO A 30 -31.05 -16.95 -14.61
C PRO A 30 -31.42 -16.11 -15.84
N LEU A 31 -32.71 -15.95 -16.16
CA LEU A 31 -33.20 -15.10 -17.26
C LEU A 31 -33.14 -13.60 -16.93
N SER A 32 -32.95 -13.26 -15.66
CA SER A 32 -32.82 -11.91 -15.14
C SER A 32 -31.38 -11.47 -14.92
N GLY A 33 -30.45 -12.39 -14.61
CA GLY A 33 -29.01 -12.21 -14.76
C GLY A 33 -28.35 -11.16 -13.86
N HIS A 34 -28.88 -10.91 -12.65
CA HIS A 34 -28.29 -10.01 -11.64
C HIS A 34 -27.97 -8.57 -12.12
N PHE A 35 -28.67 -8.06 -13.13
CA PHE A 35 -28.42 -6.71 -13.63
C PHE A 35 -28.75 -5.62 -12.59
N GLY A 36 -28.09 -4.47 -12.74
CA GLY A 36 -28.24 -3.34 -11.82
C GLY A 36 -29.59 -2.63 -11.88
N VAL A 37 -29.81 -1.77 -10.86
CA VAL A 37 -31.08 -1.08 -10.55
C VAL A 37 -31.82 -0.51 -11.76
N ARG A 38 -31.12 0.21 -12.65
CA ARG A 38 -31.74 0.83 -13.82
C ARG A 38 -32.37 -0.20 -14.76
N ARG A 39 -31.68 -1.31 -15.04
CA ARG A 39 -32.15 -2.33 -15.98
C ARG A 39 -33.32 -3.12 -15.39
N THR A 40 -33.23 -3.47 -14.11
CA THR A 40 -34.33 -4.11 -13.36
C THR A 40 -35.56 -3.20 -13.29
N TYR A 41 -35.39 -1.92 -12.95
CA TYR A 41 -36.50 -0.95 -12.93
C TYR A 41 -37.18 -0.81 -14.29
N LEU A 42 -36.40 -0.69 -15.38
CA LEU A 42 -36.95 -0.55 -16.73
C LEU A 42 -37.73 -1.80 -17.18
N LYS A 43 -37.35 -3.01 -16.73
CA LYS A 43 -38.11 -4.25 -16.97
C LYS A 43 -39.46 -4.30 -16.25
N ILE A 44 -39.53 -3.72 -15.05
CA ILE A 44 -40.70 -3.84 -14.15
C ILE A 44 -41.69 -2.67 -14.36
N LYS A 45 -41.20 -1.45 -14.61
CA LYS A 45 -41.99 -0.20 -14.51
C LYS A 45 -43.22 -0.12 -15.43
N ASN A 46 -43.25 -0.90 -16.50
CA ASN A 46 -44.34 -0.89 -17.48
C ASN A 46 -45.40 -1.97 -17.18
N LYS A 47 -45.19 -2.82 -16.16
CA LYS A 47 -46.09 -3.92 -15.77
C LYS A 47 -46.68 -3.73 -14.38
N PHE A 48 -45.85 -3.27 -13.44
CA PHE A 48 -46.20 -3.16 -12.02
C PHE A 48 -45.93 -1.76 -11.48
N TRP A 49 -46.62 -1.42 -10.40
CA TRP A 49 -46.40 -0.19 -9.65
C TRP A 49 -46.57 -0.42 -8.14
N TRP A 50 -45.71 0.20 -7.35
CA TRP A 50 -45.89 0.35 -5.90
C TRP A 50 -45.13 1.61 -5.43
N PRO A 51 -45.49 2.17 -4.26
CA PRO A 51 -44.80 3.34 -3.71
C PRO A 51 -43.29 3.08 -3.53
N LYS A 52 -42.46 4.05 -3.91
CA LYS A 52 -40.99 4.00 -3.77
C LYS A 52 -40.31 2.82 -4.50
N MET A 53 -40.89 2.33 -5.60
CA MET A 53 -40.37 1.20 -6.41
C MET A 53 -38.87 1.23 -6.69
N LYS A 54 -38.31 2.35 -7.16
CA LYS A 54 -36.86 2.48 -7.41
C LYS A 54 -36.03 2.26 -6.13
N GLN A 55 -36.53 2.74 -4.99
CA GLN A 55 -35.87 2.63 -3.70
C GLN A 55 -35.89 1.19 -3.20
N SER A 56 -37.02 0.48 -3.32
CA SER A 56 -37.12 -0.94 -2.98
C SER A 56 -36.21 -1.81 -3.84
N ILE A 57 -36.21 -1.59 -5.17
CA ILE A 57 -35.31 -2.29 -6.10
C ILE A 57 -33.84 -2.02 -5.72
N SER A 58 -33.49 -0.77 -5.42
CA SER A 58 -32.13 -0.41 -5.03
C SER A 58 -31.71 -1.12 -3.74
N LYS A 59 -32.56 -1.11 -2.70
CA LYS A 59 -32.28 -1.79 -1.43
C LYS A 59 -32.09 -3.30 -1.62
N TYR A 60 -32.98 -3.94 -2.40
CA TYR A 60 -32.91 -5.37 -2.68
C TYR A 60 -31.61 -5.75 -3.39
N ILE A 61 -31.26 -5.04 -4.48
CA ILE A 61 -30.03 -5.32 -5.24
C ILE A 61 -28.78 -5.01 -4.41
N GLN A 62 -28.80 -3.96 -3.58
CA GLN A 62 -27.69 -3.66 -2.66
C GLN A 62 -27.49 -4.78 -1.63
N SER A 63 -28.58 -5.42 -1.17
CA SER A 63 -28.52 -6.55 -0.24
C SER A 63 -28.21 -7.92 -0.88
N CYS A 64 -28.21 -8.01 -2.21
CA CYS A 64 -27.97 -9.26 -2.92
C CYS A 64 -26.51 -9.72 -2.74
N LEU A 65 -26.31 -10.83 -2.01
CA LEU A 65 -24.98 -11.33 -1.64
C LEU A 65 -24.09 -11.64 -2.87
N PRO A 66 -24.55 -12.36 -3.92
CA PRO A 66 -23.75 -12.53 -5.15
C PRO A 66 -23.32 -11.20 -5.77
N CYS A 67 -24.22 -10.20 -5.79
CA CYS A 67 -23.86 -8.88 -6.30
C CYS A 67 -22.82 -8.17 -5.41
N GLN A 68 -22.85 -8.37 -4.10
CA GLN A 68 -21.87 -7.81 -3.17
C GLN A 68 -20.49 -8.50 -3.26
N GLN A 69 -20.45 -9.79 -3.59
CA GLN A 69 -19.24 -10.59 -3.75
C GLN A 69 -18.52 -10.36 -5.09
N TYR A 70 -19.27 -10.25 -6.19
CA TYR A 70 -18.71 -10.24 -7.54
C TYR A 70 -18.58 -8.85 -8.17
N ASN A 71 -19.46 -7.90 -7.83
CA ASN A 71 -19.40 -6.57 -8.43
C ASN A 71 -18.33 -5.72 -7.75
N ILE A 72 -17.44 -5.15 -8.56
CA ILE A 72 -16.43 -4.18 -8.12
C ILE A 72 -17.13 -2.87 -7.78
N ASN A 73 -16.88 -2.34 -6.58
CA ASN A 73 -17.26 -0.97 -6.27
C ASN A 73 -16.41 0.00 -7.09
N ARG A 74 -17.05 0.76 -7.99
CA ARG A 74 -16.39 1.72 -8.89
C ARG A 74 -16.19 3.10 -8.26
N SER A 75 -16.65 3.32 -7.02
CA SER A 75 -16.27 4.52 -6.28
C SER A 75 -14.76 4.55 -6.04
N LYS A 76 -14.20 5.74 -5.79
CA LYS A 76 -12.84 5.83 -5.28
C LYS A 76 -12.72 4.96 -4.03
N LYS A 77 -11.60 4.24 -3.90
CA LYS A 77 -11.37 3.34 -2.76
C LYS A 77 -11.60 4.14 -1.47
N PRO A 78 -12.47 3.65 -0.57
CA PRO A 78 -12.65 4.26 0.74
C PRO A 78 -11.32 4.22 1.50
N GLY A 79 -11.14 5.15 2.43
CA GLY A 79 -9.95 5.26 3.29
C GLY A 79 -9.14 6.52 2.98
N GLN A 80 -8.93 7.31 4.03
CA GLN A 80 -7.96 8.40 4.00
C GLN A 80 -6.52 7.89 3.94
N LEU A 81 -5.61 8.75 3.49
CA LEU A 81 -4.19 8.46 3.63
C LEU A 81 -3.77 8.65 5.10
N TYR A 82 -3.17 7.61 5.66
CA TYR A 82 -2.49 7.64 6.95
C TYR A 82 -0.98 7.60 6.70
N PRO A 83 -0.31 8.75 6.59
CA PRO A 83 1.14 8.79 6.37
C PRO A 83 1.85 8.20 7.58
N ILE A 84 2.95 7.50 7.32
CA ILE A 84 3.87 7.06 8.37
C ILE A 84 4.43 8.32 9.04
N PRO A 85 4.38 8.41 10.39
CA PRO A 85 5.00 9.49 11.13
C PRO A 85 6.45 9.66 10.68
N VAL A 86 6.84 10.91 10.42
CA VAL A 86 8.23 11.22 10.06
C VAL A 86 9.12 10.79 11.23
N PRO A 87 10.14 9.94 11.01
CA PRO A 87 11.06 9.60 12.09
C PRO A 87 11.74 10.87 12.64
N GLU A 88 12.17 10.84 13.89
CA GLU A 88 12.79 12.02 14.52
C GLU A 88 14.22 12.26 14.01
N GLY A 89 14.86 11.22 13.46
CA GLY A 89 16.19 11.28 12.88
C GLY A 89 16.56 10.02 12.09
N PRO A 90 17.80 9.98 11.55
CA PRO A 90 18.34 8.82 10.84
C PRO A 90 18.31 7.55 11.67
N PHE A 91 18.21 6.39 11.02
CA PHE A 91 18.29 5.05 11.62
C PHE A 91 17.17 4.68 12.60
N GLN A 92 16.15 5.54 12.75
CA GLN A 92 15.00 5.20 13.59
C GLN A 92 14.06 4.19 12.92
N LEU A 93 13.81 4.36 11.62
CA LEU A 93 12.95 3.48 10.84
C LEU A 93 13.58 3.23 9.48
N ILE A 94 13.85 1.97 9.18
CA ILE A 94 14.30 1.54 7.86
C ILE A 94 13.24 0.64 7.24
N GLY A 95 13.11 0.68 5.92
CA GLY A 95 12.30 -0.27 5.15
C GLY A 95 13.20 -1.21 4.40
N ILE A 96 12.82 -2.48 4.37
CA ILE A 96 13.51 -3.51 3.58
C ILE A 96 12.54 -4.16 2.60
N ASP A 97 13.02 -4.45 1.40
CA ASP A 97 12.27 -5.14 0.36
C ASP A 97 13.20 -5.83 -0.62
N TYR A 98 12.70 -6.88 -1.26
CA TYR A 98 13.41 -7.58 -2.31
C TYR A 98 12.94 -7.10 -3.69
N CYS A 99 13.90 -6.89 -4.57
CA CYS A 99 13.64 -6.71 -6.00
C CYS A 99 14.18 -7.92 -6.77
N GLY A 100 13.37 -8.52 -7.63
CA GLY A 100 13.72 -9.67 -8.45
C GLY A 100 12.60 -10.70 -8.58
N PRO A 101 12.90 -11.90 -9.12
CA PRO A 101 14.20 -12.32 -9.61
C PRO A 101 14.63 -11.60 -10.90
N PHE A 102 15.93 -11.35 -11.03
CA PHE A 102 16.58 -10.91 -12.27
C PHE A 102 17.23 -12.10 -13.00
N LYS A 103 17.74 -11.89 -14.21
CA LYS A 103 18.58 -12.89 -14.89
C LYS A 103 19.88 -13.06 -14.07
N LYS A 104 20.29 -14.31 -13.81
CA LYS A 104 21.47 -14.62 -12.99
C LYS A 104 22.74 -14.00 -13.59
N THR A 105 23.47 -13.19 -12.82
CA THR A 105 24.75 -12.61 -13.25
C THR A 105 25.87 -13.65 -13.23
N PRO A 106 27.01 -13.39 -13.90
CA PRO A 106 28.21 -14.23 -13.77
C PRO A 106 28.69 -14.41 -12.32
N ARG A 107 28.45 -13.43 -11.45
CA ARG A 107 28.73 -13.50 -9.99
C ARG A 107 27.69 -14.29 -9.20
N GLY A 108 26.65 -14.78 -9.86
CA GLY A 108 25.64 -15.65 -9.28
C GLY A 108 24.44 -14.93 -8.65
N ASN A 109 24.33 -13.60 -8.80
CA ASN A 109 23.28 -12.82 -8.17
C ASN A 109 21.96 -12.89 -8.95
N LEU A 110 20.85 -13.00 -8.23
CA LEU A 110 19.48 -13.09 -8.74
C LEU A 110 18.55 -12.02 -8.16
N TYR A 111 18.84 -11.51 -6.98
CA TYR A 111 17.97 -10.60 -6.24
C TYR A 111 18.75 -9.38 -5.78
N VAL A 112 18.02 -8.31 -5.45
CA VAL A 112 18.55 -7.15 -4.74
C VAL A 112 17.76 -6.97 -3.46
N LEU A 113 18.44 -6.98 -2.31
CA LEU A 113 17.86 -6.51 -1.05
C LEU A 113 18.07 -5.00 -0.96
N CYS A 114 16.98 -4.26 -1.00
CA CYS A 114 16.98 -2.81 -0.86
C CYS A 114 16.61 -2.42 0.57
N ILE A 115 17.42 -1.58 1.17
CA ILE A 115 17.24 -1.04 2.52
C ILE A 115 17.18 0.47 2.41
N THR A 116 16.12 1.11 2.88
CA THR A 116 15.96 2.57 2.81
C THR A 116 15.63 3.16 4.18
N ASP A 117 16.42 4.15 4.60
CA ASP A 117 16.13 4.93 5.80
C ASP A 117 14.99 5.94 5.57
N TYR A 118 13.97 5.93 6.43
CA TYR A 118 12.76 6.74 6.27
C TYR A 118 12.98 8.23 6.53
N PHE A 119 14.09 8.61 7.15
CA PHE A 119 14.40 10.01 7.45
C PHE A 119 15.22 10.65 6.32
N THR A 120 16.44 10.14 6.14
CA THR A 120 17.44 10.61 5.17
C THR A 120 17.09 10.23 3.74
N ARG A 121 16.27 9.19 3.54
CA ARG A 121 16.09 8.50 2.25
C ARG A 121 17.36 7.81 1.76
N TRP A 122 18.33 7.57 2.65
CA TRP A 122 19.55 6.84 2.31
C TRP A 122 19.22 5.42 1.90
N VAL A 123 19.77 4.98 0.77
CA VAL A 123 19.55 3.64 0.24
C VAL A 123 20.85 2.83 0.31
N THR A 124 20.71 1.60 0.80
CA THR A 124 21.70 0.53 0.65
C THR A 124 21.05 -0.57 -0.19
N ALA A 125 21.68 -0.97 -1.29
CA ALA A 125 21.20 -2.06 -2.13
C ALA A 125 22.27 -3.14 -2.27
N ILE A 126 21.88 -4.39 -2.07
CA ILE A 126 22.80 -5.53 -1.94
C ILE A 126 22.37 -6.59 -2.95
N ALA A 127 23.25 -6.94 -3.89
CA ALA A 127 23.01 -8.03 -4.83
C ALA A 127 23.20 -9.39 -4.12
N LEU A 128 22.25 -10.31 -4.27
CA LEU A 128 22.21 -11.58 -3.55
C LEU A 128 21.86 -12.74 -4.48
N PRO A 129 22.39 -13.96 -4.21
CA PRO A 129 22.09 -15.15 -5.01
C PRO A 129 20.68 -15.71 -4.76
N ASP A 130 20.10 -15.45 -3.60
CA ASP A 130 18.76 -15.88 -3.21
C ASP A 130 18.12 -14.88 -2.22
N CYS A 131 16.87 -15.15 -1.88
CA CYS A 131 16.13 -14.43 -0.86
C CYS A 131 15.83 -15.31 0.36
N SER A 132 16.69 -16.27 0.71
CA SER A 132 16.50 -17.08 1.91
C SER A 132 16.66 -16.23 3.17
N ALA A 133 15.99 -16.61 4.25
CA ALA A 133 16.10 -15.93 5.54
C ALA A 133 17.55 -15.82 6.03
N GLN A 134 18.37 -16.86 5.77
CA GLN A 134 19.78 -16.88 6.14
C GLN A 134 20.58 -15.82 5.38
N THR A 135 20.43 -15.79 4.06
CA THR A 135 21.07 -14.79 3.20
C THR A 135 20.60 -13.37 3.58
N THR A 136 19.31 -13.18 3.84
CA THR A 136 18.75 -11.90 4.32
C THR A 136 19.39 -11.46 5.64
N ALA A 137 19.44 -12.34 6.64
CA ALA A 137 19.99 -12.02 7.96
C ALA A 137 21.48 -11.66 7.89
N GLN A 138 22.27 -12.43 7.13
CA GLN A 138 23.69 -12.16 6.91
C GLN A 138 23.91 -10.82 6.21
N ALA A 139 23.20 -10.57 5.11
CA ALA A 139 23.29 -9.34 4.35
C ALA A 139 22.89 -8.12 5.21
N LEU A 140 21.77 -8.20 5.95
CA LEU A 140 21.33 -7.14 6.85
C LEU A 140 22.37 -6.84 7.93
N PHE A 141 22.97 -7.88 8.52
CA PHE A 141 24.00 -7.72 9.54
C PHE A 141 25.27 -7.06 8.99
N GLN A 142 25.85 -7.65 7.94
CA GLN A 142 27.16 -7.25 7.41
C GLN A 142 27.10 -5.92 6.65
N GLU A 143 26.08 -5.74 5.82
CA GLU A 143 26.03 -4.62 4.88
C GLU A 143 25.26 -3.41 5.41
N TYR A 144 24.49 -3.56 6.48
CA TYR A 144 23.78 -2.45 7.10
C TYR A 144 24.18 -2.23 8.56
N ILE A 145 23.94 -3.22 9.43
CA ILE A 145 24.12 -3.05 10.87
C ILE A 145 25.59 -2.75 11.22
N CYS A 146 26.55 -3.48 10.64
CA CYS A 146 27.97 -3.23 10.87
C CYS A 146 28.46 -1.88 10.31
N ARG A 147 27.73 -1.27 9.38
CA ARG A 147 28.12 0.01 8.75
C ARG A 147 27.47 1.21 9.42
N TYR A 148 26.23 1.08 9.84
CA TYR A 148 25.39 2.20 10.30
C TYR A 148 24.91 2.08 11.75
N GLY A 149 25.06 0.90 12.36
CA GLY A 149 24.51 0.58 13.66
C GLY A 149 23.12 -0.05 13.59
N VAL A 150 22.59 -0.38 14.76
CA VAL A 150 21.29 -1.04 14.90
C VAL A 150 20.16 0.00 14.78
N PRO A 151 19.23 -0.17 13.83
CA PRO A 151 18.08 0.74 13.74
C PRO A 151 17.07 0.47 14.86
N LYS A 152 16.28 1.47 15.23
CA LYS A 152 15.21 1.28 16.23
C LYS A 152 14.11 0.35 15.71
N SER A 153 13.74 0.45 14.44
CA SER A 153 12.73 -0.41 13.83
C SER A 153 13.01 -0.71 12.36
N ILE A 154 12.67 -1.92 11.94
CA ILE A 154 12.74 -2.39 10.55
C ILE A 154 11.32 -2.68 10.08
N LEU A 155 10.93 -2.12 8.95
CA LEU A 155 9.65 -2.35 8.30
C LEU A 155 9.85 -3.23 7.07
N SER A 156 9.10 -4.32 6.96
CA SER A 156 9.10 -5.20 5.78
C SER A 156 7.70 -5.66 5.41
N ASP A 157 7.56 -6.35 4.28
CA ASP A 157 6.37 -7.17 4.05
C ASP A 157 6.38 -8.46 4.88
N GLN A 158 5.32 -9.26 4.76
CA GLN A 158 5.17 -10.54 5.46
C GLN A 158 5.74 -11.74 4.68
N GLY A 159 6.62 -11.50 3.71
CA GLY A 159 7.32 -12.54 2.98
C GLY A 159 8.09 -13.47 3.92
N THR A 160 8.17 -14.76 3.56
CA THR A 160 8.81 -15.79 4.39
C THR A 160 10.28 -15.52 4.67
N HIS A 161 10.93 -14.73 3.81
CA HIS A 161 12.31 -14.29 3.95
C HIS A 161 12.50 -13.23 5.05
N PHE A 162 11.47 -12.43 5.36
CA PHE A 162 11.49 -11.49 6.48
C PHE A 162 10.75 -12.01 7.73
N LYS A 163 9.68 -12.79 7.55
CA LYS A 163 8.84 -13.30 8.63
C LYS A 163 9.11 -14.78 8.89
N ASN A 164 10.11 -15.05 9.73
CA ASN A 164 10.52 -16.39 10.12
C ASN A 164 11.24 -16.37 11.48
N GLN A 165 11.50 -17.54 12.05
CA GLN A 165 12.13 -17.69 13.37
C GLN A 165 13.55 -17.13 13.43
N LEU A 166 14.32 -17.21 12.34
CA LEU A 166 15.68 -16.68 12.30
C LEU A 166 15.68 -15.15 12.41
N MET A 167 14.84 -14.47 11.63
CA MET A 167 14.70 -13.01 11.69
C MET A 167 14.15 -12.56 13.05
N GLU A 168 13.21 -13.31 13.63
CA GLU A 168 12.69 -13.03 14.98
C GLU A 168 13.79 -13.18 16.05
N ALA A 169 14.60 -14.24 15.98
CA ALA A 169 15.72 -14.44 16.90
C ALA A 169 16.78 -13.34 16.75
N MET A 170 17.12 -12.97 15.51
CA MET A 170 18.05 -11.88 15.21
C MET A 170 17.54 -10.53 15.77
N ALA A 171 16.25 -10.22 15.59
CA ALA A 171 15.63 -9.01 16.13
C ALA A 171 15.75 -8.94 17.66
N LYS A 172 15.50 -10.06 18.35
CA LYS A 172 15.63 -10.16 19.82
C LYS A 172 17.07 -10.02 20.29
N LEU A 173 18.02 -10.66 19.62
CA LEU A 173 19.44 -10.64 19.99
C LEU A 173 20.11 -9.29 19.74
N ILE A 174 19.81 -8.66 18.60
CA ILE A 174 20.42 -7.39 18.20
C ILE A 174 19.69 -6.19 18.81
N GLY A 175 18.38 -6.32 19.09
CA GLY A 175 17.60 -5.30 19.78
C GLY A 175 16.86 -4.31 18.88
N TYR A 176 16.45 -4.71 17.67
CA TYR A 176 15.57 -3.90 16.83
C TYR A 176 14.13 -4.42 16.84
N ASN A 177 13.15 -3.53 16.64
CA ASN A 177 11.75 -3.92 16.51
C ASN A 177 11.40 -4.21 15.04
N HIS A 178 10.93 -5.43 14.74
CA HIS A 178 10.51 -5.80 13.38
C HIS A 178 9.01 -5.57 13.19
N ILE A 179 8.69 -4.60 12.34
CA ILE A 179 7.34 -4.20 11.99
C ILE A 179 6.99 -4.79 10.62
N PHE A 180 5.79 -5.35 10.50
CA PHE A 180 5.29 -5.90 9.24
C PHE A 180 4.21 -5.01 8.66
N SER A 181 4.30 -4.72 7.36
CA SER A 181 3.19 -4.13 6.61
C SER A 181 2.00 -5.11 6.58
N SER A 182 0.78 -4.57 6.49
CA SER A 182 -0.38 -5.44 6.28
C SER A 182 -0.27 -6.09 4.90
N VAL A 183 -0.69 -7.35 4.78
CA VAL A 183 -0.45 -8.27 3.64
C VAL A 183 -0.76 -7.66 2.26
N TYR A 184 -1.57 -6.61 2.18
CA TYR A 184 -1.97 -5.96 0.93
C TYR A 184 -1.98 -4.42 0.97
N HIS A 185 -1.27 -3.78 1.90
CA HIS A 185 -1.02 -2.33 1.87
C HIS A 185 0.47 -2.01 1.65
N PRO A 186 0.96 -2.25 0.41
CA PRO A 186 2.33 -1.90 0.00
C PRO A 186 2.63 -0.41 0.21
N GLN A 187 1.61 0.45 0.27
CA GLN A 187 1.73 1.86 0.65
C GLN A 187 2.52 2.09 1.96
N THR A 188 2.49 1.12 2.89
CA THR A 188 3.26 1.16 4.13
C THR A 188 4.77 1.03 3.86
N ASN A 189 5.20 0.15 2.95
CA ASN A 189 6.60 0.04 2.53
C ASN A 189 6.91 0.83 1.24
N GLY A 190 5.98 1.67 0.80
CA GLY A 190 5.97 2.25 -0.55
C GLY A 190 7.09 3.24 -0.84
N MET A 191 7.95 3.56 0.15
CA MET A 191 9.17 4.30 -0.13
C MET A 191 10.24 3.41 -0.76
N VAL A 192 10.47 2.23 -0.19
CA VAL A 192 11.47 1.28 -0.69
C VAL A 192 11.02 0.74 -2.06
N GLU A 193 9.71 0.51 -2.24
CA GLU A 193 9.14 0.11 -3.54
C GLU A 193 9.29 1.19 -4.62
N ARG A 194 9.18 2.47 -4.24
CA ARG A 194 9.42 3.60 -5.16
C ARG A 194 10.87 3.69 -5.56
N PHE A 195 11.81 3.41 -4.65
CA PHE A 195 13.20 3.26 -5.01
C PHE A 195 13.37 2.09 -6.00
N ASN A 196 12.76 0.93 -5.72
CA ASN A 196 12.78 -0.25 -6.59
C ASN A 196 12.31 0.07 -8.03
N ALA A 197 11.20 0.78 -8.16
CA ALA A 197 10.68 1.22 -9.44
C ALA A 197 11.58 2.25 -10.16
N THR A 198 12.39 3.00 -9.42
CA THR A 198 13.29 4.02 -9.98
C THR A 198 14.63 3.43 -10.41
N PHE A 199 15.22 2.53 -9.63
CA PHE A 199 16.58 2.04 -9.88
C PHE A 199 16.62 1.00 -11.01
N VAL A 200 15.62 0.11 -11.12
CA VAL A 200 15.62 -0.96 -12.13
C VAL A 200 15.75 -0.40 -13.56
N PRO A 201 15.00 0.65 -13.96
CA PRO A 201 15.22 1.29 -15.25
C PRO A 201 16.61 1.91 -15.44
N GLN A 202 17.28 2.39 -14.39
CA GLN A 202 18.62 2.97 -14.52
C GLN A 202 19.66 1.88 -14.73
N ILE A 203 19.59 0.80 -13.96
CA ILE A 203 20.45 -0.37 -14.18
C ILE A 203 20.22 -0.94 -15.58
N ALA A 204 18.96 -1.05 -16.03
CA ALA A 204 18.65 -1.56 -17.36
C ALA A 204 19.22 -0.71 -18.52
N LYS A 205 19.47 0.59 -18.29
CA LYS A 205 20.13 1.50 -19.26
C LYS A 205 21.65 1.38 -19.25
N LEU A 206 22.24 1.00 -18.11
CA LEU A 206 23.70 0.92 -17.94
C LEU A 206 24.26 -0.47 -18.19
N GLN A 207 23.48 -1.52 -17.91
CA GLN A 207 23.92 -2.90 -18.06
C GLN A 207 24.31 -3.22 -19.51
N ASP A 208 25.32 -4.05 -19.64
CA ASP A 208 25.56 -4.79 -20.86
C ASP A 208 24.60 -5.99 -20.89
N ARG A 209 23.71 -6.00 -21.88
CA ARG A 209 22.67 -7.05 -22.02
C ARG A 209 23.26 -8.40 -22.40
N GLU A 210 24.38 -8.42 -23.12
CA GLU A 210 25.03 -9.66 -23.54
C GLU A 210 25.69 -10.34 -22.35
N ASN A 211 26.43 -9.55 -21.56
CA ASN A 211 27.16 -10.03 -20.39
C ASN A 211 26.31 -10.16 -19.10
N ASN A 212 25.11 -9.57 -19.08
CA ASN A 212 24.19 -9.59 -17.93
C ASN A 212 24.86 -9.18 -16.60
N ASN A 213 25.58 -8.06 -16.62
CA ASN A 213 26.38 -7.55 -15.50
C ASN A 213 25.65 -6.49 -14.68
N TRP A 214 24.33 -6.63 -14.53
CA TRP A 214 23.49 -5.63 -13.86
C TRP A 214 23.92 -5.33 -12.42
N ASP A 215 24.53 -6.30 -11.75
CA ASP A 215 25.00 -6.18 -10.35
C ASP A 215 26.25 -5.29 -10.23
N GLU A 216 27.01 -5.04 -11.30
CA GLU A 216 28.18 -4.15 -11.31
C GLU A 216 27.76 -2.68 -11.22
N PHE A 217 26.61 -2.36 -11.82
CA PHE A 217 26.06 -1.00 -11.85
C PHE A 217 25.19 -0.68 -10.62
N LEU A 218 24.97 -1.64 -9.72
CA LEU A 218 24.16 -1.44 -8.52
C LEU A 218 24.73 -0.32 -7.64
N LEU A 219 26.03 -0.40 -7.27
CA LEU A 219 26.67 0.60 -6.42
C LEU A 219 26.76 2.00 -7.07
N PRO A 220 27.17 2.14 -8.34
CA PRO A 220 27.13 3.43 -9.04
C PRO A 220 25.73 4.08 -9.05
N VAL A 221 24.68 3.30 -9.31
CA VAL A 221 23.29 3.82 -9.32
C VAL A 221 22.84 4.23 -7.93
N VAL A 222 23.14 3.43 -6.90
CA VAL A 222 22.85 3.79 -5.50
C VAL A 222 23.59 5.05 -5.08
N PHE A 223 24.86 5.18 -5.48
CA PHE A 223 25.63 6.39 -5.21
C PHE A 223 24.98 7.62 -5.87
N ALA A 224 24.65 7.54 -7.16
CA ALA A 224 23.96 8.63 -7.88
C ALA A 224 22.62 9.00 -7.24
N TYR A 225 21.86 8.03 -6.73
CA TYR A 225 20.63 8.27 -5.99
C TYR A 225 20.90 9.00 -4.67
N ASN A 226 21.86 8.50 -3.88
CA ASN A 226 22.18 9.05 -2.56
C ASN A 226 22.79 10.44 -2.62
N THR A 227 23.44 10.82 -3.73
CA THR A 227 24.01 12.16 -3.92
C THR A 227 23.06 13.13 -4.62
N GLY A 228 21.98 12.64 -5.24
CA GLY A 228 20.95 13.48 -5.86
C GLY A 228 19.97 14.09 -4.87
N ILE A 229 19.52 15.33 -5.12
CA ILE A 229 18.51 16.00 -4.28
C ILE A 229 17.19 15.24 -4.36
N HIS A 230 16.68 14.78 -3.20
CA HIS A 230 15.41 14.09 -3.15
C HIS A 230 14.26 15.11 -3.01
N ALA A 231 13.30 15.04 -3.94
CA ALA A 231 12.22 16.03 -4.04
C ALA A 231 11.43 16.20 -2.73
N THR A 232 11.27 15.15 -1.92
CA THR A 232 10.48 15.25 -0.67
C THR A 232 11.24 15.98 0.45
N THR A 233 12.53 15.70 0.59
CA THR A 233 13.35 16.23 1.69
C THR A 233 13.93 17.60 1.33
N GLY A 234 14.16 17.87 0.04
CA GLY A 234 14.86 19.08 -0.42
C GLY A 234 16.39 18.99 -0.34
N TYR A 235 16.92 17.86 0.13
CA TYR A 235 18.35 17.59 0.29
C TYR A 235 18.70 16.22 -0.30
N SER A 236 19.98 16.00 -0.59
CA SER A 236 20.43 14.65 -0.94
C SER A 236 20.45 13.73 0.29
N PRO A 237 20.19 12.43 0.13
CA PRO A 237 20.37 11.48 1.23
C PRO A 237 21.76 11.55 1.87
N PHE A 238 22.80 11.80 1.07
CA PHE A 238 24.18 11.95 1.53
C PHE A 238 24.34 13.16 2.46
N GLN A 239 23.78 14.32 2.11
CA GLN A 239 23.78 15.49 2.99
C GLN A 239 23.08 15.20 4.32
N LEU A 240 21.93 14.51 4.28
CA LEU A 240 21.17 14.19 5.49
C LEU A 240 21.86 13.14 6.37
N GLN A 241 22.64 12.25 5.76
CA GLN A 241 23.36 11.19 6.45
C GLN A 241 24.68 11.69 7.07
N TYR A 242 25.43 12.52 6.34
CA TYR A 242 26.79 12.93 6.73
C TYR A 242 26.93 14.41 7.06
N GLY A 243 25.85 15.20 6.97
CA GLY A 243 25.86 16.64 7.28
C GLY A 243 26.68 17.49 6.31
N ARG A 244 27.07 16.94 5.17
CA ARG A 244 27.93 17.55 4.15
C ARG A 244 27.64 17.01 2.77
N ASP A 245 28.05 17.74 1.75
CA ASP A 245 28.01 17.27 0.37
C ASP A 245 29.06 16.17 0.10
N PRO A 246 28.73 15.21 -0.80
CA PRO A 246 29.72 14.30 -1.34
C PRO A 246 30.71 15.08 -2.21
N ARG A 247 31.96 14.63 -2.28
CA ARG A 247 32.89 15.08 -3.32
C ARG A 247 32.78 14.14 -4.50
N LEU A 248 32.34 14.65 -5.64
CA LEU A 248 32.26 13.91 -6.90
C LEU A 248 33.61 13.98 -7.64
N PRO A 249 33.88 13.06 -8.57
CA PRO A 249 35.14 13.07 -9.33
C PRO A 249 35.40 14.36 -10.12
N THR A 250 34.34 15.09 -10.50
CA THR A 250 34.41 16.37 -11.21
C THR A 250 34.55 17.58 -10.30
N ASP A 251 34.39 17.40 -9.00
CA ASP A 251 34.39 18.52 -8.06
C ASP A 251 35.82 18.93 -7.72
N GLU A 252 36.06 20.24 -7.79
CA GLU A 252 37.24 20.82 -7.15
C GLU A 252 37.24 20.48 -5.65
N PRO A 253 38.42 20.38 -5.00
CA PRO A 253 38.49 20.19 -3.56
C PRO A 253 37.61 21.22 -2.84
N SER A 254 36.53 20.76 -2.23
CA SER A 254 35.56 21.62 -1.54
C SER A 254 36.25 22.49 -0.50
N THR A 255 35.97 23.79 -0.54
CA THR A 255 36.35 24.79 0.48
C THR A 255 35.25 25.01 1.51
N SER A 256 34.14 24.26 1.46
CA SER A 256 32.93 24.48 2.28
C SER A 256 33.15 24.26 3.77
N PHE A 257 34.27 23.65 4.12
CA PHE A 257 34.66 23.29 5.46
C PHE A 257 36.10 23.79 5.68
N THR A 258 36.22 25.04 6.11
CA THR A 258 37.49 25.61 6.57
C THR A 258 37.59 25.39 8.08
N PHE A 259 38.59 24.61 8.48
CA PHE A 259 38.86 24.32 9.89
C PHE A 259 40.20 24.89 10.25
N ASN A 260 40.22 25.81 11.21
CA ASN A 260 41.47 26.28 11.80
C ASN A 260 41.91 25.35 12.94
N LYS A 261 40.96 24.63 13.56
CA LYS A 261 41.17 23.64 14.61
C LYS A 261 40.29 22.40 14.39
N PRO A 262 40.70 21.19 14.82
CA PRO A 262 39.88 19.98 14.70
C PRO A 262 38.48 20.09 15.33
N GLN A 263 38.33 20.87 16.41
CA GLN A 263 37.03 21.10 17.06
C GLN A 263 36.03 21.83 16.16
N ASP A 264 36.51 22.66 15.23
CA ASP A 264 35.66 23.40 14.31
C ASP A 264 34.85 22.45 13.41
N TYR A 265 35.44 21.29 13.06
CA TYR A 265 34.75 20.23 12.30
C TYR A 265 33.53 19.73 13.05
N TYR A 266 33.71 19.35 14.32
CA TYR A 266 32.63 18.80 15.12
C TYR A 266 31.50 19.82 15.32
N GLU A 267 31.82 21.07 15.67
CA GLU A 267 30.81 22.10 15.93
C GLU A 267 30.05 22.49 14.65
N GLN A 268 30.76 22.66 13.52
CA GLN A 268 30.11 22.96 12.24
C GLN A 268 29.24 21.78 11.78
N LEU A 269 29.73 20.55 11.86
CA LEU A 269 28.98 19.36 11.49
C LEU A 269 27.71 19.20 12.34
N LYS A 270 27.84 19.34 13.66
CA LYS A 270 26.72 19.29 14.60
C LYS A 270 25.67 20.34 14.27
N LYS A 271 26.10 21.58 14.04
CA LYS A 271 25.20 22.68 13.64
C LYS A 271 24.48 22.37 12.33
N ASN A 272 25.21 21.90 11.32
CA ASN A 272 24.64 21.56 10.01
C ASN A 272 23.60 20.44 10.12
N LEU A 273 23.93 19.35 10.83
CA LEU A 273 23.01 18.23 11.04
C LEU A 273 21.72 18.67 11.77
N LEU A 274 21.82 19.52 12.79
CA LEU A 274 20.63 20.03 13.51
C LEU A 274 19.72 20.86 12.59
N ILE A 275 20.31 21.69 11.74
CA ILE A 275 19.56 22.51 10.76
C ILE A 275 18.89 21.60 9.72
N LEU A 276 19.66 20.69 9.11
CA LEU A 276 19.18 19.73 8.11
C LEU A 276 18.06 18.85 8.65
N GLN A 277 18.18 18.36 9.88
CA GLN A 277 17.18 17.52 10.51
C GLN A 277 15.87 18.27 10.77
N ARG A 278 15.95 19.54 11.21
CA ARG A 278 14.77 20.39 11.41
C ARG A 278 14.07 20.66 10.08
N GLN A 279 14.80 21.16 9.09
CA GLN A 279 14.25 21.52 7.78
C GLN A 279 13.69 20.30 7.04
N THR A 280 14.34 19.14 7.15
CA THR A 280 13.84 17.89 6.57
C THR A 280 12.49 17.49 7.16
N ARG A 281 12.33 17.57 8.49
CA ARG A 281 11.04 17.26 9.13
C ARG A 281 9.94 18.19 8.64
N ASP A 282 10.21 19.49 8.59
CA ASP A 282 9.25 20.49 8.12
C ASP A 282 8.85 20.25 6.65
N ASN A 283 9.82 19.95 5.79
CA ASN A 283 9.61 19.64 4.38
C ASN A 283 8.78 18.36 4.18
N VAL A 284 9.14 17.28 4.87
CA VAL A 284 8.43 16.00 4.77
C VAL A 284 7.01 16.15 5.31
N ASN A 285 6.81 16.78 6.47
CA ASN A 285 5.49 17.02 7.05
C ASN A 285 4.61 17.85 6.12
N SER A 286 5.13 18.96 5.60
CA SER A 286 4.40 19.83 4.67
C SER A 286 3.98 19.08 3.41
N ARG A 287 4.86 18.25 2.85
CA ARG A 287 4.55 17.44 1.65
C ARG A 287 3.56 16.31 1.94
N GLN A 288 3.71 15.62 3.07
CA GLN A 288 2.76 14.59 3.49
C GLN A 288 1.36 15.19 3.69
N GLN A 289 1.24 16.36 4.33
CA GLN A 289 -0.04 17.05 4.50
C GLN A 289 -0.68 17.46 3.17
N ARG A 290 0.10 18.07 2.26
CA ARG A 290 -0.41 18.43 0.91
C ARG A 290 -0.86 17.20 0.13
N TYR A 291 -0.10 16.11 0.21
CA TYR A 291 -0.46 14.86 -0.45
C TYR A 291 -1.71 14.23 0.16
N LYS A 292 -1.81 14.18 1.50
CA LYS A 292 -3.01 13.72 2.23
C LYS A 292 -4.24 14.53 1.83
N HIS A 293 -4.16 15.87 1.89
CA HIS A 293 -5.27 16.73 1.49
C HIS A 293 -5.76 16.45 0.06
N ARG A 294 -4.82 16.29 -0.89
CA ARG A 294 -5.16 15.95 -2.29
C ARG A 294 -5.76 14.54 -2.41
N TYR A 295 -5.22 13.58 -1.69
CA TYR A 295 -5.66 12.18 -1.72
C TYR A 295 -7.07 12.02 -1.14
N ASP A 296 -7.35 12.72 -0.05
CA ASP A 296 -8.57 12.60 0.74
C ASP A 296 -9.75 13.37 0.16
N LYS A 297 -9.50 14.45 -0.63
CA LYS A 297 -10.53 15.38 -1.16
C LYS A 297 -11.74 14.73 -1.86
N GLN A 298 -11.62 13.48 -2.32
CA GLN A 298 -12.71 12.76 -3.00
C GLN A 298 -12.89 11.32 -2.49
N ARG A 299 -12.49 11.02 -1.25
CA ARG A 299 -12.60 9.70 -0.65
C ARG A 299 -13.46 9.72 0.60
N ALA A 300 -14.33 8.73 0.70
CA ALA A 300 -15.04 8.46 1.94
C ALA A 300 -14.09 7.80 2.95
N ASP A 301 -14.29 8.05 4.24
CA ASP A 301 -13.50 7.44 5.32
C ASP A 301 -14.39 6.59 6.22
N PRO A 302 -14.78 5.38 5.77
CA PRO A 302 -15.69 4.54 6.54
C PRO A 302 -15.00 4.06 7.81
N HIS A 303 -15.71 4.23 8.91
CA HIS A 303 -15.35 3.69 10.21
C HIS A 303 -16.24 2.48 10.47
N TYR A 304 -15.62 1.42 10.96
CA TYR A 304 -16.32 0.18 11.29
C TYR A 304 -16.19 -0.12 12.78
N GLU A 305 -17.22 -0.74 13.33
CA GLU A 305 -17.33 -1.09 14.72
C GLU A 305 -17.06 -2.57 14.97
N ILE A 306 -16.72 -2.90 16.22
CA ILE A 306 -16.58 -4.30 16.62
C ILE A 306 -17.96 -4.96 16.46
N ASN A 307 -17.96 -6.18 15.92
CA ASN A 307 -19.12 -6.98 15.50
C ASN A 307 -19.78 -6.56 14.17
N ASP A 308 -19.25 -5.57 13.45
CA ASP A 308 -19.72 -5.31 12.08
C ASP A 308 -19.40 -6.49 11.16
N LEU A 309 -20.39 -6.87 10.33
CA LEU A 309 -20.21 -7.84 9.26
C LEU A 309 -19.68 -7.13 8.00
N VAL A 310 -18.61 -7.67 7.44
CA VAL A 310 -17.90 -7.09 6.31
C VAL A 310 -17.46 -8.14 5.30
N LEU A 311 -17.27 -7.74 4.06
CA LEU A 311 -16.64 -8.56 3.02
C LEU A 311 -15.21 -8.06 2.78
N ILE A 312 -14.25 -8.98 2.67
CA ILE A 312 -12.84 -8.65 2.46
C ILE A 312 -12.47 -8.82 1.00
N LYS A 313 -11.84 -7.82 0.41
CA LYS A 313 -11.40 -7.88 -0.97
C LYS A 313 -10.38 -9.00 -1.19
N ILE A 314 -10.58 -9.81 -2.22
CA ILE A 314 -9.64 -10.85 -2.64
C ILE A 314 -8.67 -10.24 -3.67
N HIS A 315 -7.38 -10.32 -3.40
CA HIS A 315 -6.31 -9.92 -4.32
C HIS A 315 -5.76 -11.16 -5.04
N GLY A 316 -5.40 -11.02 -6.33
CA GLY A 316 -4.80 -12.11 -7.10
C GLY A 316 -5.77 -13.24 -7.50
N THR A 317 -6.97 -12.90 -7.98
CA THR A 317 -7.91 -13.90 -8.52
C THR A 317 -7.27 -14.70 -9.65
N LYS A 318 -7.33 -16.03 -9.57
CA LYS A 318 -6.72 -16.96 -10.53
C LYS A 318 -7.53 -17.04 -11.82
N THR A 319 -8.85 -16.89 -11.74
CA THR A 319 -9.75 -16.96 -12.89
C THR A 319 -10.63 -15.71 -13.02
N LYS A 320 -11.16 -15.48 -14.23
CA LYS A 320 -12.05 -14.34 -14.51
C LYS A 320 -13.35 -14.41 -13.71
N LEU A 321 -13.80 -15.62 -13.37
CA LEU A 321 -15.06 -15.89 -12.67
C LEU A 321 -14.89 -15.96 -11.14
N ASP A 322 -13.70 -15.74 -10.59
CA ASP A 322 -13.53 -15.72 -9.14
C ASP A 322 -14.21 -14.48 -8.54
N SER A 323 -14.79 -14.69 -7.36
CA SER A 323 -15.33 -13.61 -6.52
C SER A 323 -14.26 -12.55 -6.25
N LYS A 324 -14.68 -11.29 -6.17
CA LYS A 324 -13.78 -10.15 -5.91
C LYS A 324 -13.68 -9.84 -4.42
N TYR A 325 -14.61 -10.37 -3.62
CA TYR A 325 -14.61 -10.29 -2.17
C TYR A 325 -14.81 -11.68 -1.54
N SER A 326 -14.58 -11.80 -0.24
CA SER A 326 -14.74 -13.05 0.51
C SER A 326 -16.11 -13.68 0.27
N ILE A 327 -16.13 -15.01 0.15
CA ILE A 327 -17.37 -15.76 -0.06
C ILE A 327 -18.25 -15.65 1.18
N THR A 328 -17.69 -15.90 2.37
CA THR A 328 -18.40 -15.69 3.63
C THR A 328 -18.13 -14.29 4.18
N PRO A 329 -19.16 -13.62 4.76
CA PRO A 329 -18.96 -12.42 5.57
C PRO A 329 -18.00 -12.69 6.72
N LYS A 330 -17.24 -11.67 7.11
CA LYS A 330 -16.29 -11.70 8.22
C LYS A 330 -16.74 -10.72 9.30
N VAL A 331 -16.39 -10.99 10.55
CA VAL A 331 -16.75 -10.15 11.70
C VAL A 331 -15.55 -9.33 12.13
N ILE A 332 -15.73 -8.04 12.39
CA ILE A 332 -14.68 -7.21 12.99
C ILE A 332 -14.56 -7.55 14.47
N ILE A 333 -13.37 -7.99 14.89
CA ILE A 333 -13.08 -8.36 16.28
C ILE A 333 -12.22 -7.32 17.00
N LYS A 334 -11.46 -6.50 16.27
CA LYS A 334 -10.64 -5.42 16.82
C LYS A 334 -10.54 -4.27 15.83
N LYS A 335 -10.58 -3.03 16.34
CA LYS A 335 -10.46 -1.80 15.54
C LYS A 335 -9.23 -0.98 15.95
N GLN A 336 -8.42 -0.58 14.98
CA GLN A 336 -7.36 0.41 15.11
C GLN A 336 -7.24 1.15 13.78
N HIS A 337 -8.21 2.03 13.49
CA HIS A 337 -8.35 2.71 12.21
C HIS A 337 -7.01 3.30 11.73
N PRO A 338 -6.58 3.08 10.46
CA PRO A 338 -7.33 2.46 9.34
C PRO A 338 -7.24 0.93 9.28
N ILE A 339 -6.65 0.25 10.26
CA ILE A 339 -6.47 -1.21 10.30
C ILE A 339 -7.54 -1.86 11.19
N TYR A 340 -8.04 -3.02 10.76
CA TYR A 340 -9.01 -3.82 11.48
C TYR A 340 -8.56 -5.29 11.49
N TRP A 341 -8.94 -6.01 12.54
CA TRP A 341 -8.80 -7.45 12.61
C TRP A 341 -10.17 -8.05 12.35
N VAL A 342 -10.20 -8.99 11.42
CA VAL A 342 -11.44 -9.65 11.02
C VAL A 342 -11.31 -11.12 11.31
N LYS A 343 -12.35 -11.72 11.86
CA LYS A 343 -12.42 -13.15 12.14
C LYS A 343 -13.14 -13.83 10.99
N ASP A 344 -12.53 -14.90 10.54
CA ASP A 344 -13.18 -15.91 9.72
C ASP A 344 -13.79 -16.98 10.63
N GLU A 345 -15.11 -17.15 10.58
CA GLU A 345 -15.78 -18.22 11.33
C GLU A 345 -15.34 -19.62 10.85
N ASP A 346 -14.92 -19.74 9.59
CA ASP A 346 -14.56 -21.02 8.97
C ASP A 346 -13.11 -21.43 9.25
N THR A 347 -12.18 -20.47 9.34
CA THR A 347 -10.73 -20.75 9.36
C THR A 347 -10.02 -20.39 10.67
N GLN A 348 -10.72 -19.77 11.63
CA GLN A 348 -10.17 -19.22 12.89
C GLN A 348 -8.97 -18.27 12.74
N VAL A 349 -8.57 -17.90 11.51
CA VAL A 349 -7.50 -16.94 11.27
C VAL A 349 -8.03 -15.52 11.50
N GLU A 350 -7.19 -14.68 12.09
CA GLU A 350 -7.50 -13.28 12.39
C GLU A 350 -6.63 -12.32 11.57
N PRO A 351 -6.81 -12.24 10.23
CA PRO A 351 -5.99 -11.38 9.40
C PRO A 351 -6.19 -9.89 9.74
N ARG A 352 -5.08 -9.14 9.62
CA ARG A 352 -5.05 -7.68 9.65
C ARG A 352 -5.39 -7.12 8.28
N VAL A 353 -6.47 -6.35 8.18
CA VAL A 353 -6.97 -5.78 6.94
C VAL A 353 -7.13 -4.27 7.08
N HIS A 354 -6.75 -3.51 6.06
CA HIS A 354 -6.93 -2.06 6.03
C HIS A 354 -8.31 -1.69 5.47
N VAL A 355 -8.85 -0.55 5.88
CA VAL A 355 -10.17 -0.02 5.52
C VAL A 355 -10.48 -0.07 4.00
N ASN A 356 -9.47 0.17 3.15
CA ASN A 356 -9.58 0.14 1.69
C ASN A 356 -10.03 -1.20 1.09
N ASP A 357 -9.76 -2.30 1.80
CA ASP A 357 -10.08 -3.66 1.37
C ASP A 357 -11.32 -4.22 2.08
N ILE A 358 -11.95 -3.42 2.93
CA ILE A 358 -13.17 -3.78 3.66
C ILE A 358 -14.37 -3.18 2.93
N ARG A 359 -15.39 -4.02 2.71
CA ARG A 359 -16.69 -3.60 2.18
C ARG A 359 -17.77 -3.89 3.23
N PRO A 360 -18.62 -2.91 3.58
CA PRO A 360 -19.76 -3.17 4.47
C PRO A 360 -20.72 -4.13 3.78
N ILE A 361 -21.28 -5.06 4.56
CA ILE A 361 -22.38 -5.89 4.06
C ILE A 361 -23.71 -5.15 4.24
N PHE A 362 -24.53 -5.15 3.21
CA PHE A 362 -25.90 -4.69 3.32
C PHE A 362 -26.79 -5.91 3.50
N ILE A 363 -27.41 -6.04 4.67
CA ILE A 363 -28.42 -7.06 4.94
C ILE A 363 -29.78 -6.39 4.79
N SER A 364 -30.65 -6.95 3.97
CA SER A 364 -32.05 -6.52 3.94
C SER A 364 -32.67 -6.91 5.29
N LYS A 365 -32.88 -5.94 6.17
CA LYS A 365 -33.86 -6.11 7.25
C LYS A 365 -35.19 -6.39 6.54
N THR A 366 -35.76 -7.56 6.79
CA THR A 366 -37.07 -7.97 6.28
C THR A 366 -38.03 -6.79 6.50
N ILE A 367 -38.66 -6.32 5.41
CA ILE A 367 -39.64 -5.22 5.45
C ILE A 367 -40.89 -5.71 6.15
#